data_AF-A0A961CAZ4-F1
#
_entry.id   AF-A0A961CAZ4-F1
#
_cell.length_a   1.000
_cell.length_b   1.000
_cell.length_c   1.000
_cell.angle_alpha   90.00
_cell.angle_beta   90.00
_cell.angle_gamma   90.00
#
_symmetry.space_group_name_H-M   'P 1'
#
loop_
_entity.id
_entity.type
_entity.pdbx_description
1 polymer ?
#
loop_
_entity_poly.entity_id
_entity_poly.type
_entity_poly.pdbx_seq_one_letter_code
_entity_poly.pdbx_strand_id
1 'polypeptide(L)'
;MGQTSVPVERPGLEDYVSGVLSGDRAMLARTITLVESSSPRHLAMSREVISRLLPESGRSIRVGITGVPGVGKSTFIDQLGLNLTEAGHRVAVLAVDPSSSRTGGSILGDKTRMERLSVEPDAFIRPSPAGSVLGGVARATRETILVCEAAGFDVVLVETVGVGQSETLVADMVDFFLVLMLSGAGDDLQ
;
A
#
# COMPACT_ATOMS: atom_id res chain seq x y z
N MET A 1 -26.28 -30.93 -13.88
CA MET A 1 -26.51 -30.30 -12.57
C MET A 1 -25.71 -29.01 -12.53
N GLY A 2 -26.36 -27.89 -12.83
CA GLY A 2 -25.70 -26.58 -12.84
C GLY A 2 -25.46 -26.12 -11.41
N GLN A 3 -24.19 -25.86 -11.07
CA GLN A 3 -23.86 -25.18 -9.83
C GLN A 3 -24.32 -23.73 -9.96
N THR A 4 -25.47 -23.43 -9.35
CA THR A 4 -25.91 -22.06 -9.12
C THR A 4 -24.90 -21.42 -8.17
N SER A 5 -24.11 -20.48 -8.68
CA SER A 5 -23.22 -19.65 -7.87
C SER A 5 -24.08 -18.87 -6.88
N VAL A 6 -23.87 -19.14 -5.59
CA VAL A 6 -24.45 -18.33 -4.51
C VAL A 6 -23.98 -16.89 -4.75
N PRO A 7 -24.87 -15.88 -4.81
CA PRO A 7 -24.44 -14.49 -4.91
C PRO A 7 -23.56 -14.20 -3.70
N VAL A 8 -22.30 -13.82 -3.92
CA VAL A 8 -21.45 -13.33 -2.83
C VAL A 8 -22.10 -12.05 -2.33
N GLU A 9 -22.72 -12.11 -1.16
CA GLU A 9 -23.33 -10.96 -0.52
C GLU A 9 -22.27 -9.87 -0.36
N ARG A 10 -22.61 -8.64 -0.78
CA ARG A 10 -21.65 -7.54 -0.72
C ARG A 10 -21.47 -7.15 0.75
N PRO A 11 -20.24 -7.03 1.25
CA PRO A 11 -20.02 -6.65 2.64
C PRO A 11 -20.68 -5.30 2.96
N GLY A 12 -21.33 -5.23 4.11
CA GLY A 12 -21.85 -4.00 4.69
C GLY A 12 -20.76 -3.19 5.39
N LEU A 13 -21.13 -2.02 5.89
CA LEU A 13 -20.23 -1.12 6.63
C LEU A 13 -19.56 -1.83 7.82
N GLU A 14 -20.34 -2.54 8.63
CA GLU A 14 -19.83 -3.23 9.83
C GLU A 14 -18.91 -4.41 9.48
N ASP A 15 -19.16 -5.10 8.37
CA ASP A 15 -18.28 -6.18 7.90
C ASP A 15 -16.89 -5.62 7.57
N TYR A 16 -16.82 -4.49 6.85
CA TYR A 16 -15.55 -3.84 6.53
C TYR A 16 -14.80 -3.41 7.81
N VAL A 17 -15.48 -2.74 8.72
CA VAL A 17 -14.86 -2.23 9.95
C VAL A 17 -14.37 -3.38 10.83
N SER A 18 -15.24 -4.34 11.14
CA SER A 18 -14.89 -5.48 12.00
C SER A 18 -13.83 -6.39 11.37
N GLY A 19 -13.88 -6.59 10.05
CA GLY A 19 -12.87 -7.36 9.33
C GLY A 19 -11.49 -6.70 9.40
N VAL A 20 -11.40 -5.38 9.21
CA VAL A 20 -10.13 -4.65 9.36
C VAL A 20 -9.61 -4.73 10.79
N LEU A 21 -10.45 -4.42 11.79
CA LEU A 21 -10.02 -4.39 13.20
C LEU A 21 -9.65 -5.77 13.76
N SER A 22 -10.20 -6.85 13.19
CA SER A 22 -9.82 -8.22 13.54
C SER A 22 -8.56 -8.72 12.81
N GLY A 23 -7.99 -7.92 11.91
CA GLY A 23 -6.82 -8.29 11.12
C GLY A 23 -7.11 -9.29 10.00
N ASP A 24 -8.38 -9.45 9.57
CA ASP A 24 -8.73 -10.30 8.44
C ASP A 24 -8.11 -9.75 7.14
N ARG A 25 -7.12 -10.49 6.61
CA ARG A 25 -6.36 -10.11 5.41
C ARG A 25 -7.24 -9.98 4.17
N ALA A 26 -8.30 -10.78 4.04
CA ALA A 26 -9.21 -10.69 2.90
C ALA A 26 -10.09 -9.45 3.00
N MET A 27 -10.59 -9.13 4.20
CA MET A 27 -11.36 -7.91 4.43
C MET A 27 -10.51 -6.65 4.34
N LEU A 28 -9.25 -6.68 4.78
CA LEU A 28 -8.27 -5.63 4.55
C LEU A 28 -8.12 -5.33 3.05
N ALA A 29 -7.84 -6.35 2.24
CA ALA A 29 -7.69 -6.17 0.79
C ALA A 29 -8.96 -5.66 0.10
N ARG A 30 -10.15 -6.13 0.53
CA ARG A 30 -11.44 -5.64 0.03
C ARG A 30 -11.71 -4.19 0.44
N THR A 31 -11.34 -3.81 1.66
CA THR A 31 -11.48 -2.43 2.15
C THR A 31 -10.59 -1.48 1.37
N ILE A 32 -9.34 -1.87 1.12
CA ILE A 32 -8.42 -1.08 0.29
C ILE A 32 -8.97 -0.94 -1.14
N THR A 33 -9.50 -2.02 -1.71
CA THR A 33 -10.15 -1.96 -3.04
C THR A 33 -11.36 -1.00 -3.05
N LEU A 34 -12.14 -0.94 -1.96
CA LEU A 34 -13.24 0.00 -1.80
C LEU A 34 -12.74 1.46 -1.74
N VAL A 35 -11.67 1.71 -0.99
CA VAL A 35 -10.99 3.01 -0.85
C VAL A 35 -10.43 3.53 -2.18
N GLU A 36 -9.82 2.64 -2.96
CA GLU A 36 -9.23 2.98 -4.27
C GLU A 36 -10.28 3.21 -5.36
N SER A 37 -11.54 2.83 -5.13
CA SER A 37 -12.58 2.91 -6.15
C SER A 37 -13.04 4.35 -6.43
N SER A 38 -13.20 4.69 -7.71
CA SER A 38 -13.76 5.96 -8.16
C SER A 38 -15.29 5.98 -8.26
N SER A 39 -15.97 4.86 -7.99
CA SER A 39 -17.43 4.77 -8.04
C SER A 39 -18.08 5.65 -6.96
N PRO A 40 -19.05 6.53 -7.28
CA PRO A 40 -19.70 7.38 -6.29
C PRO A 40 -20.31 6.62 -5.10
N ARG A 41 -20.85 5.42 -5.35
CA ARG A 41 -21.38 4.54 -4.29
C ARG A 41 -20.28 4.02 -3.37
N HIS A 42 -19.14 3.63 -3.93
CA HIS A 42 -17.99 3.17 -3.14
C HIS A 42 -17.36 4.32 -2.35
N LEU A 43 -17.31 5.53 -2.93
CA LEU A 43 -16.80 6.73 -2.24
C LEU A 43 -17.60 7.09 -1.00
N ALA A 44 -18.93 6.95 -1.03
CA ALA A 44 -19.76 7.20 0.16
C ALA A 44 -19.45 6.17 1.26
N MET A 45 -19.45 4.88 0.91
CA MET A 45 -19.14 3.79 1.85
C MET A 45 -17.72 3.88 2.40
N SER A 46 -16.71 4.16 1.56
CA SER A 46 -15.32 4.24 2.01
C SER A 46 -15.10 5.38 2.99
N ARG A 47 -15.76 6.52 2.82
CA ARG A 47 -15.72 7.62 3.81
C ARG A 47 -16.26 7.20 5.17
N GLU A 48 -17.37 6.46 5.20
CA GLU A 48 -17.93 5.95 6.45
C GLU A 48 -17.00 4.92 7.11
N VAL A 49 -16.46 3.98 6.33
CA VAL A 49 -15.48 2.99 6.81
C VAL A 49 -14.24 3.70 7.39
N ILE A 50 -13.63 4.62 6.65
CA ILE A 50 -12.44 5.37 7.08
C ILE A 50 -12.73 6.16 8.36
N SER A 51 -13.87 6.83 8.44
CA SER A 51 -14.29 7.58 9.65
C SER A 51 -14.33 6.68 10.88
N ARG A 52 -14.81 5.43 10.74
CA ARG A 52 -14.89 4.46 11.83
C ARG A 52 -13.55 3.83 12.19
N LEU A 53 -12.62 3.73 11.24
CA LEU A 53 -11.27 3.20 11.47
C LEU A 53 -10.28 4.25 12.00
N LEU A 54 -10.55 5.54 11.77
CA LEU A 54 -9.66 6.64 12.14
C LEU A 54 -9.17 6.61 13.60
N PRO A 55 -10.00 6.31 14.62
CA PRO A 55 -9.55 6.24 16.01
C PRO A 55 -8.51 5.14 16.29
N GLU A 56 -8.46 4.11 15.44
CA GLU A 56 -7.53 2.99 15.56
C GLU A 56 -6.26 3.17 14.72
N SER A 57 -6.15 4.29 14.00
CA SER A 57 -4.99 4.62 13.16
C SER A 57 -3.96 5.50 13.87
N GLY A 58 -2.83 5.79 13.22
CA GLY A 58 -1.77 6.67 13.71
C GLY A 58 -0.76 6.04 14.66
N ARG A 59 -0.84 4.72 14.88
CA ARG A 59 0.09 3.95 15.74
C ARG A 59 1.09 3.14 14.91
N SER A 60 1.69 3.76 13.90
CA SER A 60 2.74 3.14 13.09
C SER A 60 3.91 4.08 12.85
N ILE A 61 5.06 3.51 12.48
CA ILE A 61 6.17 4.26 11.87
C ILE A 61 5.99 4.19 10.35
N ARG A 62 5.88 5.35 9.71
CA ARG A 62 5.71 5.44 8.25
C ARG A 62 7.03 5.84 7.60
N VAL A 63 7.54 4.99 6.70
CA VAL A 63 8.81 5.20 6.02
C VAL A 63 8.59 5.28 4.51
N GLY A 64 8.86 6.43 3.92
CA GLY A 64 8.92 6.60 2.47
C GLY A 64 10.27 6.14 1.94
N ILE A 65 10.27 5.34 0.87
CA ILE A 65 11.50 4.81 0.27
C ILE A 65 11.48 5.12 -1.23
N THR A 66 12.50 5.86 -1.67
CA THR A 66 12.70 6.20 -3.08
C THR A 66 14.12 5.85 -3.54
N GLY A 67 14.33 5.94 -4.84
CA GLY A 67 15.61 5.72 -5.48
C GLY A 67 15.45 5.41 -6.96
N VAL A 68 16.53 5.62 -7.71
CA VAL A 68 16.54 5.43 -9.17
C VAL A 68 16.24 3.97 -9.55
N PRO A 69 15.64 3.70 -10.74
CA PRO A 69 15.48 2.35 -11.24
C PRO A 69 16.81 1.57 -11.21
N GLY A 70 16.78 0.34 -10.69
CA GLY A 70 17.98 -0.50 -10.58
C GLY A 70 18.81 -0.32 -9.31
N VAL A 71 18.48 0.64 -8.42
CA VAL A 71 19.21 0.85 -7.15
C VAL A 71 19.09 -0.30 -6.14
N GLY A 72 18.27 -1.31 -6.41
CA GLY A 72 18.00 -2.41 -5.49
C GLY A 72 16.90 -2.12 -4.46
N LYS A 73 16.04 -1.14 -4.71
CA LYS A 73 14.96 -0.73 -3.79
C LYS A 73 14.04 -1.88 -3.35
N SER A 74 13.51 -2.67 -4.29
CA SER A 74 12.62 -3.78 -3.94
C SER A 74 13.34 -4.87 -3.14
N THR A 75 14.61 -5.15 -3.44
CA THR A 75 15.45 -6.08 -2.66
C THR A 75 15.72 -5.57 -1.25
N PHE A 76 15.98 -4.26 -1.13
CA PHE A 76 16.15 -3.61 0.16
C PHE A 76 14.87 -3.69 1.01
N ILE A 77 13.71 -3.39 0.41
CA ILE A 77 12.41 -3.45 1.10
C ILE A 77 12.06 -4.88 1.50
N ASP A 78 12.29 -5.88 0.63
CA ASP A 78 12.08 -7.30 0.94
C ASP A 78 12.88 -7.71 2.18
N GLN A 79 14.19 -7.42 2.20
CA GLN A 79 15.05 -7.79 3.33
C GLN A 79 14.77 -6.97 4.60
N LEU A 80 14.50 -5.67 4.47
CA LEU A 80 14.12 -4.83 5.62
C LEU A 80 12.81 -5.31 6.24
N GLY A 81 11.80 -5.58 5.41
CA GLY A 81 10.51 -6.10 5.87
C GLY A 81 10.67 -7.42 6.61
N LEU A 82 11.46 -8.35 6.08
CA LEU A 82 11.75 -9.63 6.73
C LEU A 82 12.41 -9.45 8.10
N ASN A 83 13.43 -8.58 8.19
CA ASN A 83 14.10 -8.30 9.47
C ASN A 83 13.12 -7.73 10.50
N LEU A 84 12.17 -6.89 10.06
CA LEU A 84 11.15 -6.30 10.93
C LEU A 84 10.12 -7.34 11.38
N THR A 85 9.65 -8.20 10.48
CA THR A 85 8.76 -9.30 10.85
C THR A 85 9.42 -10.31 11.79
N GLU A 86 10.71 -10.62 11.57
CA GLU A 86 11.51 -11.44 12.49
C GLU A 86 11.67 -10.80 13.88
N ALA A 87 11.66 -9.47 13.95
CA ALA A 87 11.67 -8.71 15.19
C ALA A 87 10.27 -8.57 15.86
N GLY A 88 9.22 -9.16 15.27
CA GLY A 88 7.87 -9.17 15.80
C GLY A 88 6.97 -8.02 15.34
N HIS A 89 7.39 -7.23 14.35
CA HIS A 89 6.57 -6.17 13.76
C HIS A 89 5.63 -6.71 12.67
N ARG A 90 4.51 -6.02 12.47
CA ARG A 90 3.59 -6.27 11.35
C ARG A 90 3.79 -5.19 10.30
N VAL A 91 4.25 -5.60 9.12
CA VAL A 91 4.76 -4.70 8.08
C VAL A 91 3.80 -4.58 6.90
N ALA A 92 3.33 -3.37 6.61
CA ALA A 92 2.62 -3.08 5.37
C ALA A 92 3.56 -2.42 4.36
N VAL A 93 3.55 -2.89 3.11
CA VAL A 93 4.29 -2.28 1.99
C VAL A 93 3.31 -1.77 0.95
N LEU A 94 3.34 -0.47 0.69
CA LEU A 94 2.44 0.23 -0.21
C LEU A 94 3.24 0.86 -1.35
N ALA A 95 3.02 0.41 -2.58
CA ALA A 95 3.63 1.02 -3.76
C ALA A 95 2.84 2.25 -4.22
N VAL A 96 3.55 3.25 -4.73
CA VAL A 96 2.99 4.48 -5.28
C VAL A 96 3.59 4.78 -6.64
N ASP A 97 2.79 4.60 -7.69
CA ASP A 97 3.13 4.86 -9.08
C ASP A 97 2.12 5.84 -9.71
N PRO A 98 2.46 7.12 -9.90
CA PRO A 98 1.64 8.09 -10.62
C PRO A 98 1.33 7.69 -12.08
N SER A 99 2.20 6.87 -12.69
CA SER A 99 2.07 6.43 -14.07
C SER A 99 1.12 5.24 -14.24
N SER A 100 0.61 4.67 -13.13
CA SER A 100 -0.40 3.61 -13.12
C SER A 100 -1.69 3.99 -13.87
N SER A 101 -1.93 5.30 -14.02
CA SER A 101 -2.95 5.91 -14.90
C SER A 101 -2.93 5.37 -16.34
N ARG A 102 -1.76 5.05 -16.89
CA ARG A 102 -1.60 4.56 -18.28
C ARG A 102 -1.74 3.05 -18.39
N THR A 103 -1.43 2.31 -17.34
CA THR A 103 -1.35 0.84 -17.34
C THR A 103 -2.58 0.17 -16.70
N GLY A 104 -3.44 0.93 -16.02
CA GLY A 104 -4.62 0.39 -15.33
C GLY A 104 -4.30 -0.24 -13.97
N GLY A 105 -3.13 0.08 -13.39
CA GLY A 105 -2.60 -0.52 -12.16
C GLY A 105 -1.65 -1.69 -12.43
N SER A 106 -0.67 -1.88 -11.53
CA SER A 106 0.26 -3.02 -11.57
C SER A 106 -0.23 -4.09 -10.61
N ILE A 107 -0.88 -5.16 -11.10
CA ILE A 107 -1.35 -6.24 -10.21
C ILE A 107 -0.21 -7.19 -9.82
N LEU A 108 0.75 -7.43 -10.72
CA LEU A 108 1.78 -8.48 -10.57
C LEU A 108 3.22 -7.96 -10.48
N GLY A 109 3.53 -6.78 -11.01
CA GLY A 109 4.93 -6.34 -11.20
C GLY A 109 5.69 -6.02 -9.91
N ASP A 110 4.96 -5.63 -8.85
CA ASP A 110 5.55 -5.25 -7.56
C ASP A 110 5.63 -6.46 -6.60
N LYS A 111 4.68 -7.41 -6.70
CA LYS A 111 4.67 -8.62 -5.87
C LYS A 111 5.74 -9.63 -6.26
N THR A 112 6.10 -9.74 -7.54
CA THR A 112 7.18 -10.65 -7.99
C THR A 112 8.58 -10.16 -7.60
N ARG A 113 8.72 -8.92 -7.14
CA ARG A 113 10.02 -8.35 -6.74
C ARG A 113 10.32 -8.50 -5.25
N MET A 114 9.32 -8.84 -4.44
CA MET A 114 9.40 -9.05 -2.98
C MET A 114 8.90 -10.46 -2.65
N GLU A 115 9.51 -11.48 -3.26
CA GLU A 115 9.01 -12.86 -3.23
C GLU A 115 8.93 -13.41 -1.79
N ARG A 116 9.94 -13.13 -0.96
CA ARG A 116 10.03 -13.67 0.40
C ARG A 116 9.04 -12.96 1.32
N LEU A 117 9.06 -11.63 1.34
CA LEU A 117 8.14 -10.85 2.18
C LEU A 117 6.67 -11.08 1.79
N SER A 118 6.39 -11.37 0.51
CA SER A 118 5.01 -11.57 0.05
C SER A 118 4.28 -12.76 0.66
N VAL A 119 5.02 -13.75 1.18
CA VAL A 119 4.46 -14.95 1.81
C VAL A 119 4.47 -14.88 3.34
N GLU A 120 5.07 -13.84 3.92
CA GLU A 120 5.11 -13.67 5.37
C GLU A 120 3.72 -13.35 5.95
N PRO A 121 3.25 -14.10 6.98
CA PRO A 121 1.94 -13.88 7.58
C PRO A 121 1.76 -12.48 8.18
N ASP A 122 2.84 -11.90 8.70
CA ASP A 122 2.87 -10.58 9.34
C ASP A 122 3.19 -9.45 8.37
N ALA A 123 3.37 -9.75 7.09
CA ALA A 123 3.56 -8.75 6.04
C ALA A 123 2.33 -8.62 5.13
N PHE A 124 2.04 -7.41 4.64
CA PHE A 124 1.00 -7.16 3.66
C PHE A 124 1.50 -6.24 2.55
N ILE A 125 1.44 -6.71 1.30
CA ILE A 125 1.94 -5.96 0.14
C ILE A 125 0.77 -5.53 -0.75
N ARG A 126 0.60 -4.21 -0.90
CA ARG A 126 -0.37 -3.60 -1.81
C ARG A 126 0.35 -2.90 -2.96
N PRO A 127 0.15 -3.37 -4.20
CA PRO A 127 0.65 -2.65 -5.38
C PRO A 127 -0.01 -1.28 -5.55
N SER A 128 0.57 -0.43 -6.39
CA SER A 128 0.03 0.92 -6.59
C SER A 128 -1.41 0.91 -7.08
N PRO A 129 -2.29 1.77 -6.52
CA PRO A 129 -3.65 1.90 -6.99
C PRO A 129 -3.68 2.36 -8.45
N ALA A 130 -4.70 1.91 -9.19
CA ALA A 130 -4.99 2.41 -10.52
C ALA A 130 -5.73 3.75 -10.40
N GLY A 131 -5.18 4.84 -10.96
CA GLY A 131 -5.84 6.15 -10.88
C GLY A 131 -5.35 7.12 -11.95
N SER A 132 -6.26 7.86 -12.59
CA SER A 132 -6.00 8.75 -13.73
C SER A 132 -5.34 10.09 -13.36
N VAL A 133 -5.27 10.43 -12.07
CA VAL A 133 -4.76 11.73 -11.58
C VAL A 133 -3.96 11.53 -10.28
N LEU A 134 -2.80 12.20 -10.18
CA LEU A 134 -1.89 12.17 -9.02
C LEU A 134 -2.62 12.37 -7.68
N GLY A 135 -3.58 13.29 -7.60
CA GLY A 135 -4.36 13.56 -6.39
C GLY A 135 -5.25 12.40 -5.94
N GLY A 136 -5.74 11.58 -6.89
CA GLY A 136 -6.52 10.38 -6.57
C GLY A 136 -5.65 9.29 -5.96
N VAL A 137 -4.44 9.10 -6.50
CA VAL A 137 -3.44 8.18 -5.94
C VAL A 137 -3.04 8.62 -4.54
N ALA A 138 -2.72 9.91 -4.34
CA ALA A 138 -2.36 10.45 -3.03
C ALA A 138 -3.41 10.15 -1.94
N ARG A 139 -4.68 10.43 -2.25
CA ARG A 139 -5.80 10.17 -1.34
C ARG A 139 -5.91 8.68 -1.02
N ALA A 140 -5.94 7.84 -2.05
CA ALA A 140 -6.10 6.39 -1.88
C ALA A 140 -4.96 5.80 -1.05
N THR A 141 -3.71 6.23 -1.27
CA THR A 141 -2.56 5.80 -0.47
C THR A 141 -2.70 6.24 0.99
N ARG A 142 -3.04 7.51 1.28
CA ARG A 142 -3.25 7.97 2.66
C ARG A 142 -4.35 7.19 3.38
N GLU A 143 -5.48 6.98 2.71
CA GLU A 143 -6.58 6.19 3.27
C GLU A 143 -6.15 4.72 3.47
N THR A 144 -5.34 4.17 2.57
CA THR A 144 -4.78 2.81 2.70
C THR A 144 -3.83 2.68 3.89
N ILE A 145 -2.97 3.67 4.14
CA ILE A 145 -2.13 3.73 5.34
C ILE A 145 -3.01 3.63 6.60
N LEU A 146 -4.07 4.44 6.69
CA LEU A 146 -4.99 4.42 7.84
C LEU A 146 -5.66 3.06 8.03
N VAL A 147 -6.07 2.40 6.94
CA VAL A 147 -6.68 1.06 7.00
C VAL A 147 -5.66 0.01 7.48
N CYS A 148 -4.41 0.07 7.02
CA CYS A 148 -3.34 -0.81 7.51
C CYS A 148 -3.06 -0.57 8.99
N GLU A 149 -2.97 0.68 9.43
CA GLU A 149 -2.76 1.00 10.85
C GLU A 149 -3.90 0.45 11.72
N ALA A 150 -5.15 0.65 11.30
CA ALA A 150 -6.31 0.12 12.01
C ALA A 150 -6.36 -1.43 12.01
N ALA A 151 -5.74 -2.09 11.03
CA ALA A 151 -5.56 -3.54 11.01
C ALA A 151 -4.41 -4.03 11.91
N GLY A 152 -3.72 -3.12 12.61
CA GLY A 152 -2.65 -3.43 13.55
C GLY A 152 -1.26 -3.58 12.90
N PHE A 153 -1.04 -3.00 11.72
CA PHE A 153 0.30 -2.85 11.15
C PHE A 153 0.99 -1.66 11.81
N ASP A 154 2.12 -1.91 12.46
CA ASP A 154 2.90 -0.93 13.23
C ASP A 154 4.09 -0.37 12.45
N VAL A 155 4.39 -0.94 11.27
CA VAL A 155 5.31 -0.36 10.29
C VAL A 155 4.63 -0.27 8.92
N VAL A 156 4.68 0.91 8.31
CA VAL A 156 4.19 1.13 6.94
C VAL A 156 5.31 1.66 6.05
N LEU A 157 5.75 0.84 5.10
CA LEU A 157 6.74 1.19 4.09
C LEU A 157 6.02 1.67 2.82
N VAL A 158 6.33 2.89 2.37
CA VAL A 158 5.72 3.49 1.18
C VAL A 158 6.79 3.63 0.10
N GLU A 159 6.69 2.84 -0.95
CA GLU A 159 7.68 2.78 -2.03
C GLU A 159 7.24 3.64 -3.22
N THR A 160 8.10 4.55 -3.70
CA THR A 160 7.87 5.18 -5.00
C THR A 160 8.21 4.21 -6.12
N VAL A 161 7.35 4.06 -7.12
CA VAL A 161 7.59 3.21 -8.31
C VAL A 161 7.60 4.10 -9.56
N GLY A 162 8.51 3.80 -10.50
CA GLY A 162 8.59 4.46 -11.80
C GLY A 162 9.41 5.76 -11.82
N VAL A 163 9.28 6.50 -12.93
CA VAL A 163 9.86 7.84 -13.16
C VAL A 163 8.75 8.88 -13.01
N GLY A 164 8.86 9.82 -12.07
CA GLY A 164 7.78 10.75 -11.77
C GLY A 164 8.09 11.78 -10.68
N GLN A 165 7.03 12.41 -10.17
CA GLN A 165 7.04 13.34 -9.02
C GLN A 165 6.32 12.69 -7.82
N SER A 166 6.54 11.39 -7.60
CA SER A 166 5.95 10.65 -6.48
C SER A 166 6.68 10.91 -5.17
N GLU A 167 7.91 11.42 -5.22
CA GLU A 167 8.78 11.67 -4.08
C GLU A 167 8.15 12.67 -3.12
N THR A 168 7.73 13.84 -3.60
CA THR A 168 7.07 14.86 -2.78
C THR A 168 5.77 14.34 -2.17
N LEU A 169 4.98 13.61 -2.96
CA LEU A 169 3.72 13.04 -2.51
C LEU A 169 3.95 12.04 -1.38
N VAL A 170 4.92 11.14 -1.54
CA VAL A 170 5.28 10.17 -0.50
C VAL A 170 5.87 10.87 0.72
N ALA A 171 6.75 11.86 0.54
CA ALA A 171 7.33 12.64 1.63
C ALA A 171 6.25 13.32 2.50
N ASP A 172 5.17 13.81 1.90
CA ASP A 172 4.08 14.48 2.63
C ASP A 172 3.19 13.52 3.47
N MET A 173 3.36 12.20 3.37
CA MET A 173 2.51 11.21 4.04
C MET A 173 3.26 10.23 4.95
N VAL A 174 4.57 10.41 5.12
CA VAL A 174 5.44 9.54 5.93
C VAL A 174 6.16 10.35 7.00
N ASP A 175 6.66 9.67 8.03
CA ASP A 175 7.39 10.31 9.13
C ASP A 175 8.88 10.41 8.82
N PHE A 176 9.40 9.47 8.03
CA PHE A 176 10.79 9.41 7.59
C PHE A 176 10.88 9.13 6.10
N PHE A 177 11.78 9.82 5.39
CA PHE A 177 11.98 9.64 3.95
C PHE A 177 13.40 9.20 3.63
N LEU A 178 13.54 7.98 3.11
CA LEU A 178 14.79 7.33 2.77
C LEU A 178 15.05 7.38 1.25
N VAL A 179 16.23 7.88 0.87
CA VAL A 179 16.69 7.88 -0.52
C VAL A 179 17.80 6.85 -0.68
N LEU A 180 17.56 5.84 -1.53
CA LEU A 180 18.58 4.87 -1.93
C LEU A 180 19.33 5.42 -3.14
N MET A 181 20.67 5.39 -3.09
CA MET A 181 21.54 5.84 -4.18
C MET A 181 22.53 4.74 -4.58
N LEU A 182 22.86 4.69 -5.87
CA LEU A 182 23.96 3.87 -6.36
C LEU A 182 25.30 4.55 -6.04
N SER A 183 26.28 3.77 -5.60
CA SER A 183 27.66 4.22 -5.53
C SER A 183 28.19 4.42 -6.95
N GLY A 184 28.51 5.65 -7.34
CA GLY A 184 29.08 5.94 -8.68
C GLY A 184 28.50 7.15 -9.41
N ALA A 185 27.53 7.88 -8.85
CA ALA A 185 27.09 9.16 -9.42
C ALA A 185 28.04 10.34 -9.08
N GLY A 186 29.35 10.09 -9.16
CA GLY A 186 30.35 11.17 -9.28
C GLY A 186 30.56 11.45 -10.76
N ASP A 187 30.66 12.72 -11.13
CA ASP A 187 30.76 13.22 -12.52
C ASP A 187 31.42 12.24 -13.52
N ASP A 188 30.61 11.70 -14.44
CA ASP A 188 31.05 11.34 -15.80
C ASP A 188 30.78 12.54 -16.74
N LEU A 189 31.24 13.72 -16.31
CA LEU A 189 31.45 14.87 -17.19
C LEU A 189 32.94 14.85 -17.58
N GLN A 190 33.27 14.05 -18.60
CA GLN A 190 34.47 14.21 -19.42
C GLN A 190 34.10 14.82 -20.76
#